data_AF-A0A2U3K2P3-F1
#
_entry.id   AF-A0A2U3K2P3-F1
#
_cell.length_a   1.000
_cell.length_b   1.000
_cell.length_c   1.000
_cell.angle_alpha   90.00
_cell.angle_beta   90.00
_cell.angle_gamma   90.00
#
_symmetry.space_group_name_H-M   'P 1'
#
loop_
_entity.id
_entity.type
_entity.pdbx_description
1 polymer ?
#
loop_
_entity_poly.entity_id
_entity_poly.type
_entity_poly.pdbx_seq_one_letter_code
_entity_poly.pdbx_strand_id
1 'polypeptide(L)'
;MTEQLSKEERVKYRIEGEFCANCSAKMERMLGATEGIGMTTINYATKTVFLPSSRVEQAQDIMERIEAGVKLVPIQTKQKVATPDNTVAVNKENQWRITRIILASALFAVGLVFESRWKNSSWEILDYLVHLTAYFIVGYKVLAKAGRDLVRGQLFDENFLMALATVGAIAIHALPEAVAVMLFYSVGEYLEERAVNRSRHSIQALLNFRPEYANLIHQLDVIKVDPEEVQVGQQVLVRPGEKVPLDGEIVKGGSFVDTSALTGESVPRKVQVGNTILAGMINTTGVLTMRVTKVFAESSVQKILDLVENASTHKATTEKFITTFARYYTPAVVVAVSTFVRRKLSGLAI
;
A
#
# COMPACT_ATOMS: atom_id res chain seq x y z
N MET A 1 26.66 -8.69 32.82
CA MET A 1 27.24 -9.25 31.59
C MET A 1 26.11 -9.62 30.63
N THR A 2 25.54 -8.62 29.97
CA THR A 2 24.64 -8.74 28.79
C THR A 2 24.41 -7.32 28.25
N GLU A 3 25.51 -6.65 27.98
CA GLU A 3 25.60 -5.45 27.15
C GLU A 3 26.15 -5.96 25.80
N GLN A 4 25.64 -5.44 24.67
CA GLN A 4 25.96 -5.81 23.27
C GLN A 4 25.05 -6.88 22.62
N LEU A 5 23.82 -6.50 22.27
CA LEU A 5 23.15 -7.04 21.08
C LEU A 5 23.21 -5.97 20.00
N SER A 6 23.90 -6.32 18.91
CA SER A 6 24.13 -5.55 17.69
C SER A 6 22.94 -4.68 17.30
N LYS A 7 23.14 -3.35 17.25
CA LYS A 7 22.18 -2.41 16.69
C LYS A 7 22.34 -2.46 15.15
N GLU A 8 21.87 -3.54 14.53
CA GLU A 8 21.89 -3.68 13.08
C GLU A 8 21.15 -2.51 12.43
N GLU A 9 21.77 -1.89 11.43
CA GLU A 9 21.22 -0.76 10.70
C GLU A 9 19.99 -1.23 9.91
N ARG A 10 18.80 -0.79 10.36
CA ARG A 10 17.53 -1.12 9.72
C ARG A 10 17.30 -0.21 8.54
N VAL A 11 17.19 -0.80 7.35
CA VAL A 11 16.97 -0.08 6.09
C VAL A 11 15.49 -0.15 5.72
N LYS A 12 14.99 0.91 5.11
CA LYS A 12 13.61 1.00 4.66
C LYS A 12 13.44 0.38 3.28
N TYR A 13 12.52 -0.57 3.16
CA TYR A 13 12.19 -1.23 1.91
C TYR A 13 10.76 -0.88 1.48
N ARG A 14 10.56 -0.71 0.18
CA ARG A 14 9.23 -0.64 -0.45
C ARG A 14 8.80 -2.04 -0.85
N ILE A 15 7.56 -2.36 -0.55
CA ILE A 15 6.91 -3.63 -0.88
C ILE A 15 6.11 -3.40 -2.16
N GLU A 16 6.59 -3.94 -3.28
CA GLU A 16 5.88 -3.97 -4.54
C GLU A 16 5.00 -5.23 -4.62
N GLY A 17 3.89 -5.14 -5.35
CA GLY A 17 2.87 -6.19 -5.44
C GLY A 17 1.53 -5.81 -4.82
N GLU A 18 0.52 -6.65 -5.10
CA GLU A 18 -0.78 -6.64 -4.44
C GLU A 18 -0.66 -7.48 -3.16
N PHE A 19 -0.86 -6.86 -2.01
CA PHE A 19 -1.00 -7.56 -0.74
C PHE A 19 -2.08 -6.83 0.04
N CYS A 20 -2.98 -7.57 0.69
CA CYS A 20 -3.99 -6.97 1.54
C CYS A 20 -3.44 -6.75 2.95
N ALA A 21 -4.17 -6.01 3.78
CA ALA A 21 -3.71 -5.68 5.12
C ALA A 21 -3.71 -6.91 6.07
N ASN A 22 -4.51 -7.95 5.79
CA ASN A 22 -4.38 -9.28 6.42
C ASN A 22 -3.04 -9.96 6.08
N CYS A 23 -2.63 -9.91 4.81
CA CYS A 23 -1.32 -10.43 4.39
C CYS A 23 -0.19 -9.70 5.12
N SER A 24 -0.31 -8.39 5.27
CA SER A 24 0.64 -7.57 6.05
C SER A 24 0.71 -8.03 7.50
N ALA A 25 -0.42 -8.29 8.16
CA ALA A 25 -0.43 -8.80 9.54
C ALA A 25 0.20 -10.18 9.68
N LYS A 26 0.06 -11.03 8.66
CA LYS A 26 0.70 -12.35 8.62
C LYS A 26 2.21 -12.23 8.39
N MET A 27 2.63 -11.34 7.49
CA MET A 27 4.03 -11.04 7.24
C MET A 27 4.71 -10.53 8.51
N GLU A 28 4.13 -9.55 9.21
CA GLU A 28 4.70 -9.03 10.45
C GLU A 28 4.88 -10.11 11.54
N ARG A 29 3.91 -11.02 11.70
CA ARG A 29 4.02 -12.13 12.67
C ARG A 29 5.15 -13.08 12.31
N MET A 30 5.27 -13.46 11.04
CA MET A 30 6.30 -14.38 10.56
C MET A 30 7.69 -13.75 10.60
N LEU A 31 7.80 -12.48 10.19
CA LEU A 31 9.02 -11.69 10.29
C LEU A 31 9.44 -11.53 11.75
N GLY A 32 8.50 -11.20 12.65
CA GLY A 32 8.74 -11.07 14.08
C GLY A 32 9.14 -12.36 14.80
N ALA A 33 8.70 -13.52 14.29
CA ALA A 33 9.08 -14.83 14.79
C ALA A 33 10.43 -15.33 14.25
N THR A 34 11.01 -14.64 13.25
CA THR A 34 12.27 -15.03 12.62
C THR A 34 13.46 -14.45 13.38
N GLU A 35 14.38 -15.31 13.80
CA GLU A 35 15.60 -14.89 14.51
C GLU A 35 16.44 -13.93 13.66
N GLY A 36 16.78 -12.77 14.23
CA GLY A 36 17.56 -11.71 13.59
C GLY A 36 16.75 -10.63 12.88
N ILE A 37 15.47 -10.83 12.56
CA ILE A 37 14.63 -9.78 11.96
C ILE A 37 13.98 -8.91 13.06
N GLY A 38 13.55 -9.55 14.16
CA GLY A 38 12.88 -8.88 15.28
C GLY A 38 11.52 -8.32 14.92
N MET A 39 10.87 -7.60 15.84
CA MET A 39 9.57 -6.99 15.56
C MET A 39 9.70 -5.93 14.46
N THR A 40 8.93 -6.13 13.38
CA THR A 40 8.82 -5.23 12.22
C THR A 40 7.36 -4.86 12.04
N THR A 41 7.08 -3.58 11.82
CA THR A 41 5.74 -3.11 11.44
C THR A 41 5.74 -2.78 9.96
N ILE A 42 4.75 -3.29 9.22
CA ILE A 42 4.55 -2.96 7.82
C ILE A 42 3.63 -1.75 7.77
N ASN A 43 4.11 -0.66 7.18
CA ASN A 43 3.26 0.46 6.86
C ASN A 43 2.46 0.13 5.58
N TYR A 44 1.24 -0.35 5.77
CA TYR A 44 0.34 -0.64 4.67
C TYR A 44 0.05 0.59 3.81
N ALA A 45 -0.09 1.78 4.41
CA ALA A 45 -0.35 3.01 3.69
C ALA A 45 0.81 3.39 2.77
N THR A 46 2.06 3.29 3.22
CA THR A 46 3.23 3.64 2.38
C THR A 46 3.79 2.46 1.59
N LYS A 47 3.25 1.24 1.79
CA LYS A 47 3.82 -0.03 1.32
C LYS A 47 5.30 -0.15 1.69
N THR A 48 5.65 0.16 2.94
CA THR A 48 7.05 0.10 3.39
C THR A 48 7.24 -0.71 4.66
N VAL A 49 8.46 -1.22 4.85
CA VAL A 49 8.86 -1.97 6.04
C VAL A 49 10.32 -1.70 6.36
N PHE A 50 10.65 -1.65 7.66
CA PHE A 50 12.02 -1.51 8.15
C PHE A 50 12.61 -2.87 8.48
N LEU A 51 13.61 -3.29 7.71
CA LEU A 51 14.25 -4.59 7.84
C LEU A 51 15.76 -4.44 8.08
N PRO A 52 16.38 -5.30 8.91
CA PRO A 52 17.83 -5.36 8.99
C PRO A 52 18.40 -5.78 7.63
N SER A 53 19.42 -5.04 7.17
CA SER A 53 20.05 -5.22 5.86
C SER A 53 20.68 -6.61 5.66
N SER A 54 21.04 -7.29 6.74
CA SER A 54 21.60 -8.65 6.75
C SER A 54 20.59 -9.76 6.44
N ARG A 55 19.27 -9.51 6.56
CA ARG A 55 18.21 -10.54 6.51
C ARG A 55 17.13 -10.28 5.45
N VAL A 56 17.42 -9.42 4.47
CA VAL A 56 16.44 -9.01 3.45
C VAL A 56 16.01 -10.17 2.55
N GLU A 57 16.93 -11.05 2.15
CA GLU A 57 16.60 -12.21 1.33
C GLU A 57 15.65 -13.17 2.05
N GLN A 58 15.85 -13.38 3.35
CA GLN A 58 14.95 -14.19 4.18
C GLN A 58 13.58 -13.52 4.34
N ALA A 59 13.56 -12.20 4.54
CA ALA A 59 12.32 -11.45 4.60
C ALA A 59 11.54 -11.50 3.27
N GLN A 60 12.25 -11.39 2.13
CA GLN A 60 11.68 -11.53 0.80
C GLN A 60 11.02 -12.91 0.63
N ASP A 61 11.73 -13.97 0.98
CA ASP A 61 11.23 -15.35 0.84
C ASP A 61 10.00 -15.60 1.73
N ILE A 62 10.01 -15.08 2.97
CA ILE A 62 8.84 -15.14 3.87
C ILE A 62 7.64 -14.39 3.28
N MET A 63 7.86 -13.20 2.74
CA MET A 63 6.78 -12.36 2.21
C MET A 63 6.18 -12.96 0.93
N GLU A 64 7.01 -13.50 0.03
CA GLU A 64 6.56 -14.16 -1.20
C GLU A 64 5.82 -15.49 -0.94
N ARG A 65 6.21 -16.20 0.13
CA ARG A 65 5.47 -17.37 0.64
C ARG A 65 4.10 -17.01 1.20
N ILE A 66 3.93 -15.80 1.72
CA ILE A 66 2.64 -15.33 2.22
C ILE A 66 1.78 -14.85 1.05
N GLU A 67 2.29 -13.93 0.24
CA GLU A 67 1.59 -13.38 -0.92
C GLU A 67 2.48 -13.45 -2.16
N ALA A 68 2.04 -14.23 -3.16
CA ALA A 68 2.82 -14.46 -4.37
C ALA A 68 2.92 -13.17 -5.21
N GLY A 69 4.13 -12.84 -5.67
CA GLY A 69 4.38 -11.64 -6.47
C GLY A 69 4.77 -10.40 -5.65
N VAL A 70 4.89 -10.54 -4.33
CA VAL A 70 5.43 -9.47 -3.48
C VAL A 70 6.95 -9.39 -3.64
N LYS A 71 7.47 -8.18 -3.84
CA LYS A 71 8.91 -7.90 -3.97
C LYS A 71 9.36 -6.76 -3.07
N LEU A 72 10.46 -6.95 -2.36
CA LEU A 72 11.13 -5.94 -1.56
C LEU A 72 12.14 -5.20 -2.43
N VAL A 73 11.89 -3.90 -2.63
CA VAL A 73 12.81 -3.00 -3.32
C VAL A 73 13.42 -2.06 -2.27
N PRO A 74 14.75 -1.99 -2.13
CA PRO A 74 15.36 -1.03 -1.23
C PRO A 74 14.98 0.38 -1.66
N ILE A 75 14.48 1.18 -0.72
CA ILE A 75 14.40 2.63 -0.93
C ILE A 75 15.81 3.14 -0.73
N GLN A 76 16.68 2.95 -1.72
CA GLN A 76 17.90 3.73 -1.77
C GLN A 76 17.48 5.20 -1.87
N THR A 77 18.12 6.05 -1.07
CA THR A 77 17.86 7.49 -1.01
C THR A 77 17.94 8.17 -2.39
N LYS A 78 18.50 7.47 -3.39
CA LYS A 78 18.34 7.74 -4.83
C LYS A 78 17.02 7.18 -5.39
N GLN A 79 15.92 7.88 -5.19
CA GLN A 79 14.83 7.83 -6.17
C GLN A 79 14.28 9.22 -6.42
N LYS A 80 14.64 9.74 -7.62
CA LYS A 80 13.89 10.74 -8.35
C LYS A 80 12.39 10.51 -8.15
N VAL A 81 11.71 11.58 -7.77
CA VAL A 81 10.26 11.76 -7.90
C VAL A 81 9.74 10.99 -9.12
N ALA A 82 8.76 10.12 -8.89
CA ALA A 82 7.97 9.37 -9.86
C ALA A 82 8.45 9.46 -11.32
N THR A 83 9.21 8.46 -11.77
CA THR A 83 9.37 8.24 -13.21
C THR A 83 7.97 7.95 -13.81
N PRO A 84 7.58 8.56 -14.93
CA PRO A 84 6.24 8.41 -15.52
C PRO A 84 5.88 6.95 -15.90
N ASP A 85 6.82 6.02 -15.87
CA ASP A 85 6.58 4.61 -16.20
C ASP A 85 5.80 3.84 -15.11
N ASN A 86 6.10 4.07 -13.82
CA ASN A 86 5.48 3.30 -12.73
C ASN A 86 4.04 3.78 -12.44
N THR A 87 3.75 5.06 -12.64
CA THR A 87 2.37 5.58 -12.52
C THR A 87 1.48 5.09 -13.67
N VAL A 88 2.05 4.90 -14.87
CA VAL A 88 1.33 4.33 -16.01
C VAL A 88 1.01 2.85 -15.81
N ALA A 89 1.94 2.06 -15.23
CA ALA A 89 1.71 0.64 -14.96
C ALA A 89 0.59 0.41 -13.94
N VAL A 90 0.59 1.14 -12.82
CA VAL A 90 -0.45 1.06 -11.77
C VAL A 90 -1.82 1.51 -12.30
N ASN A 91 -1.85 2.58 -13.11
CA ASN A 91 -3.10 3.07 -13.69
C ASN A 91 -3.68 2.10 -14.72
N LYS A 92 -2.82 1.44 -15.53
CA LYS A 92 -3.25 0.38 -16.46
C LYS A 92 -3.88 -0.80 -15.73
N GLU A 93 -3.25 -1.32 -14.69
CA GLU A 93 -3.77 -2.48 -13.95
C GLU A 93 -5.16 -2.21 -13.33
N ASN A 94 -5.34 -1.02 -12.74
CA ASN A 94 -6.62 -0.63 -12.18
C ASN A 94 -7.71 -0.48 -13.26
N GLN A 95 -7.37 0.08 -14.42
CA GLN A 95 -8.28 0.16 -15.57
C GLN A 95 -8.71 -1.23 -16.05
N TRP A 96 -7.77 -2.18 -16.20
CA TRP A 96 -8.07 -3.55 -16.59
C TRP A 96 -9.03 -4.26 -15.63
N ARG A 97 -8.89 -4.01 -14.32
CA ARG A 97 -9.77 -4.58 -13.30
C ARG A 97 -11.19 -4.04 -13.38
N ILE A 98 -11.35 -2.73 -13.53
CA ILE A 98 -12.66 -2.09 -13.73
C ILE A 98 -13.33 -2.63 -15.00
N THR A 99 -12.58 -2.75 -16.11
CA THR A 99 -13.12 -3.31 -17.36
C THR A 99 -13.61 -4.74 -17.17
N ARG A 100 -12.91 -5.58 -16.40
CA ARG A 100 -13.35 -6.95 -16.10
C ARG A 100 -14.63 -6.98 -15.26
N ILE A 101 -14.73 -6.13 -14.25
CA ILE A 101 -15.95 -6.03 -13.41
C ILE A 101 -17.13 -5.61 -14.29
N ILE A 102 -16.96 -4.58 -15.13
CA ILE A 102 -18.01 -4.11 -16.06
C ILE A 102 -18.40 -5.21 -17.05
N LEU A 103 -17.44 -5.90 -17.65
CA LEU A 103 -17.70 -6.98 -18.60
C LEU A 103 -18.45 -8.15 -17.95
N ALA A 104 -18.02 -8.59 -16.76
CA ALA A 104 -18.70 -9.63 -16.00
C ALA A 104 -20.12 -9.20 -15.58
N SER A 105 -20.31 -7.93 -15.23
CA SER A 105 -21.62 -7.38 -14.87
C SER A 105 -22.57 -7.34 -16.06
N ALA A 106 -22.06 -6.98 -17.24
CA ALA A 106 -22.82 -7.00 -18.49
C ALA A 106 -23.23 -8.44 -18.87
N LEU A 107 -22.29 -9.39 -18.79
CA LEU A 107 -22.59 -10.81 -19.05
C LEU A 107 -23.58 -11.39 -18.05
N PHE A 108 -23.46 -11.06 -16.77
CA PHE A 108 -24.40 -11.46 -15.73
C PHE A 108 -25.80 -10.88 -15.97
N ALA A 109 -25.90 -9.60 -16.32
CA ALA A 109 -27.18 -8.97 -16.65
C ALA A 109 -27.85 -9.62 -17.88
N VAL A 110 -27.05 -9.96 -18.91
CA VAL A 110 -27.55 -10.72 -20.07
C VAL A 110 -28.04 -12.10 -19.63
N GLY A 111 -27.29 -12.81 -18.78
CA GLY A 111 -27.71 -14.07 -18.18
C GLY A 111 -29.07 -14.00 -17.51
N LEU A 112 -29.27 -13.00 -16.63
CA LEU A 112 -30.53 -12.82 -15.90
C LEU A 112 -31.72 -12.44 -16.81
N VAL A 113 -31.51 -11.56 -17.78
CA VAL A 113 -32.60 -11.09 -18.66
C VAL A 113 -33.10 -12.22 -19.57
N PHE A 114 -32.19 -13.08 -20.04
CA PHE A 114 -32.51 -14.18 -20.96
C PHE A 114 -32.76 -15.52 -20.25
N GLU A 115 -32.60 -15.59 -18.92
CA GLU A 115 -32.77 -16.81 -18.13
C GLU A 115 -34.13 -17.50 -18.39
N SER A 116 -35.21 -16.73 -18.36
CA SER A 116 -36.57 -17.24 -18.61
C SER A 116 -36.81 -17.71 -20.05
N ARG A 117 -36.07 -17.16 -21.02
CA ARG A 117 -36.15 -17.51 -22.46
C ARG A 117 -35.29 -18.72 -22.80
N TRP A 118 -34.13 -18.86 -22.15
CA TRP A 118 -33.19 -19.96 -22.39
C TRP A 118 -33.56 -21.24 -21.66
N LYS A 119 -34.12 -21.18 -20.44
CA LYS A 119 -34.62 -22.38 -19.73
C LYS A 119 -35.80 -23.07 -20.43
N ASN A 120 -36.54 -22.35 -21.26
CA ASN A 120 -37.72 -22.88 -21.96
C ASN A 120 -37.43 -23.31 -23.41
N SER A 121 -36.18 -23.23 -23.85
CA SER A 121 -35.70 -23.55 -25.20
C SER A 121 -34.49 -24.49 -25.09
N SER A 122 -34.12 -25.23 -26.15
CA SER A 122 -32.99 -26.18 -26.14
C SER A 122 -31.59 -25.54 -26.01
N TRP A 123 -31.51 -24.33 -25.46
CA TRP A 123 -30.33 -23.46 -25.40
C TRP A 123 -29.73 -23.38 -23.99
N GLU A 124 -30.03 -24.35 -23.11
CA GLU A 124 -29.49 -24.43 -21.75
C GLU A 124 -27.95 -24.35 -21.71
N ILE A 125 -27.28 -24.89 -22.73
CA ILE A 125 -25.82 -24.83 -22.86
C ILE A 125 -25.32 -23.39 -22.93
N LEU A 126 -26.09 -22.49 -23.57
CA LEU A 126 -25.73 -21.08 -23.69
C LEU A 126 -25.82 -20.35 -22.35
N ASP A 127 -26.82 -20.70 -21.52
CA ASP A 127 -26.96 -20.16 -20.17
C ASP A 127 -25.76 -20.52 -19.29
N TYR A 128 -25.31 -21.78 -19.37
CA TYR A 128 -24.09 -22.24 -18.70
C TYR A 128 -22.85 -21.51 -19.21
N LEU A 129 -22.69 -21.37 -20.53
CA LEU A 129 -21.53 -20.69 -21.11
C LEU A 129 -21.46 -19.22 -20.67
N VAL A 130 -22.57 -18.49 -20.68
CA VAL A 130 -22.61 -17.07 -20.29
C VAL A 130 -22.27 -16.90 -18.81
N HIS A 131 -22.89 -17.69 -17.92
CA HIS A 131 -22.64 -17.57 -16.48
C HIS A 131 -21.24 -18.06 -16.09
N LEU A 132 -20.77 -19.18 -16.66
CA LEU A 132 -19.45 -19.72 -16.36
C LEU A 132 -18.34 -18.78 -16.86
N THR A 133 -18.51 -18.16 -18.04
CA THR A 133 -17.56 -17.16 -18.53
C THR A 133 -17.53 -15.92 -17.65
N ALA A 134 -18.69 -15.39 -17.24
CA ALA A 134 -18.77 -14.28 -16.28
C ALA A 134 -18.09 -14.63 -14.93
N TYR A 135 -18.34 -15.84 -14.42
CA TYR A 135 -17.73 -16.36 -13.20
C TYR A 135 -16.20 -16.40 -13.29
N PHE A 136 -15.64 -16.95 -14.37
CA PHE A 136 -14.19 -17.02 -14.54
C PHE A 136 -13.54 -15.66 -14.75
N ILE A 137 -14.17 -14.74 -15.52
CA ILE A 137 -13.62 -13.40 -15.76
C ILE A 137 -13.37 -12.65 -14.45
N VAL A 138 -14.31 -12.75 -13.51
CA VAL A 138 -14.26 -12.00 -12.25
C VAL A 138 -13.60 -12.81 -11.13
N GLY A 139 -13.80 -14.13 -11.10
CA GLY A 139 -13.38 -15.02 -10.02
C GLY A 139 -12.00 -15.67 -10.17
N TYR A 140 -11.33 -15.59 -11.33
CA TYR A 140 -10.08 -16.34 -11.54
C TYR A 140 -8.98 -16.01 -10.52
N LYS A 141 -8.86 -14.72 -10.11
CA LYS A 141 -7.87 -14.30 -9.10
C LYS A 141 -8.16 -14.98 -7.75
N VAL A 142 -9.42 -14.94 -7.32
CA VAL A 142 -9.88 -15.53 -6.06
C VAL A 142 -9.68 -17.04 -6.06
N LEU A 143 -10.05 -17.73 -7.16
CA LEU A 143 -9.87 -19.17 -7.30
C LEU A 143 -8.40 -19.59 -7.31
N ALA A 144 -7.55 -18.88 -8.05
CA ALA A 144 -6.13 -19.14 -8.08
C ALA A 144 -5.46 -18.88 -6.72
N LYS A 145 -5.91 -17.86 -5.98
CA LYS A 145 -5.45 -17.56 -4.62
C LYS A 145 -5.88 -18.67 -3.65
N ALA A 146 -7.17 -19.01 -3.62
CA ALA A 146 -7.71 -20.09 -2.79
C ALA A 146 -6.99 -21.43 -3.03
N GLY A 147 -6.70 -21.78 -4.29
CA GLY A 147 -5.96 -22.99 -4.63
C GLY A 147 -4.51 -22.98 -4.12
N ARG A 148 -3.81 -21.85 -4.26
CA ARG A 148 -2.43 -21.70 -3.73
C ARG A 148 -2.41 -21.75 -2.20
N ASP A 149 -3.36 -21.10 -1.54
CA ASP A 149 -3.44 -21.05 -0.08
C ASP A 149 -3.77 -22.42 0.53
N LEU A 150 -4.62 -23.19 -0.17
CA LEU A 150 -4.92 -24.59 0.16
C LEU A 150 -3.66 -25.46 0.12
N VAL A 151 -2.85 -25.36 -0.94
CA VAL A 151 -1.58 -26.10 -1.08
C VAL A 151 -0.57 -25.70 0.01
N ARG A 152 -0.59 -24.43 0.45
CA ARG A 152 0.28 -23.89 1.50
C ARG A 152 -0.20 -24.22 2.93
N GLY A 153 -1.26 -25.01 3.10
CA GLY A 153 -1.80 -25.40 4.41
C GLY A 153 -2.55 -24.28 5.14
N GLN A 154 -2.88 -23.18 4.45
CA GLN A 154 -3.65 -22.07 5.00
C GLN A 154 -5.14 -22.31 4.79
N LEU A 155 -5.66 -23.30 5.51
CA LEU A 155 -7.08 -23.60 5.53
C LEU A 155 -7.82 -22.47 6.29
N PHE A 156 -9.04 -22.12 5.84
CA PHE A 156 -9.93 -21.15 6.48
C PHE A 156 -9.63 -19.65 6.25
N ASP A 157 -9.21 -19.29 5.05
CA ASP A 157 -9.21 -17.89 4.58
C ASP A 157 -10.52 -17.51 3.85
N GLU A 158 -10.79 -16.22 3.69
CA GLU A 158 -11.99 -15.73 2.98
C GLU A 158 -12.04 -16.24 1.53
N ASN A 159 -10.89 -16.31 0.86
CA ASN A 159 -10.77 -16.78 -0.51
C ASN A 159 -11.19 -18.25 -0.62
N PHE A 160 -10.83 -19.06 0.39
CA PHE A 160 -11.23 -20.46 0.46
C PHE A 160 -12.74 -20.61 0.69
N LEU A 161 -13.33 -19.81 1.59
CA LEU A 161 -14.78 -19.84 1.84
C LEU A 161 -15.57 -19.41 0.59
N MET A 162 -15.13 -18.36 -0.09
CA MET A 162 -15.71 -17.87 -1.34
C MET A 162 -15.62 -18.91 -2.47
N ALA A 163 -14.46 -19.55 -2.64
CA ALA A 163 -14.28 -20.62 -3.61
C ALA A 163 -15.19 -21.82 -3.29
N LEU A 164 -15.21 -22.28 -2.03
CA LEU A 164 -16.04 -23.41 -1.61
C LEU A 164 -17.55 -23.13 -1.81
N ALA A 165 -18.02 -21.95 -1.42
CA ALA A 165 -19.42 -21.57 -1.55
C ALA A 165 -19.86 -21.51 -3.02
N THR A 166 -19.04 -20.89 -3.88
CA THR A 166 -19.39 -20.71 -5.29
C THR A 166 -19.23 -21.99 -6.11
N VAL A 167 -18.23 -22.83 -5.82
CA VAL A 167 -18.13 -24.18 -6.41
C VAL A 167 -19.31 -25.05 -5.95
N GLY A 168 -19.72 -24.93 -4.68
CA GLY A 168 -20.92 -25.59 -4.17
C GLY A 168 -22.20 -25.14 -4.88
N ALA A 169 -22.34 -23.83 -5.13
CA ALA A 169 -23.45 -23.26 -5.88
C ALA A 169 -23.48 -23.78 -7.34
N ILE A 170 -22.32 -23.84 -8.01
CA ILE A 170 -22.21 -24.43 -9.35
C ILE A 170 -22.60 -25.91 -9.34
N ALA A 171 -22.21 -26.67 -8.29
CA ALA A 171 -22.54 -28.10 -8.17
C ALA A 171 -24.04 -28.37 -7.98
N ILE A 172 -24.81 -27.42 -7.43
CA ILE A 172 -26.28 -27.50 -7.33
C ILE A 172 -27.00 -26.78 -8.48
N HIS A 173 -26.27 -26.41 -9.54
CA HIS A 173 -26.78 -25.68 -10.71
C HIS A 173 -27.31 -24.26 -10.43
N ALA A 174 -26.89 -23.66 -9.31
CA ALA A 174 -27.16 -22.27 -8.92
C ALA A 174 -26.07 -21.33 -9.48
N LEU A 175 -26.01 -21.22 -10.81
CA LEU A 175 -24.99 -20.43 -11.51
C LEU A 175 -25.12 -18.92 -11.29
N PRO A 176 -26.33 -18.32 -11.36
CA PRO A 176 -26.48 -16.88 -11.13
C PRO A 176 -25.99 -16.46 -9.74
N GLU A 177 -26.23 -17.28 -8.72
CA GLU A 177 -25.79 -17.05 -7.34
C GLU A 177 -24.27 -17.10 -7.22
N ALA A 178 -23.62 -18.07 -7.88
CA ALA A 178 -22.16 -18.18 -7.90
C ALA A 178 -21.50 -16.95 -8.53
N VAL A 179 -22.05 -16.46 -9.65
CA VAL A 179 -21.56 -15.25 -10.34
C VAL A 179 -21.79 -14.00 -9.47
N ALA A 180 -22.99 -13.86 -8.90
CA ALA A 180 -23.35 -12.72 -8.05
C ALA A 180 -22.40 -12.57 -6.85
N VAL A 181 -22.11 -13.68 -6.16
CA VAL A 181 -21.20 -13.70 -5.01
C VAL A 181 -19.79 -13.22 -5.40
N MET A 182 -19.22 -13.74 -6.50
CA MET A 182 -17.89 -13.31 -6.97
C MET A 182 -17.86 -11.86 -7.46
N LEU A 183 -18.94 -11.40 -8.09
CA LEU A 183 -19.07 -10.04 -8.59
C LEU A 183 -19.16 -9.03 -7.44
N PHE A 184 -20.00 -9.28 -6.44
CA PHE A 184 -20.10 -8.41 -5.26
C PHE A 184 -18.80 -8.34 -4.47
N TYR A 185 -18.11 -9.48 -4.31
CA TYR A 185 -16.80 -9.50 -3.67
C TYR A 185 -15.80 -8.64 -4.43
N SER A 186 -15.71 -8.79 -5.75
CA SER A 186 -14.76 -8.04 -6.58
C SER A 186 -15.04 -6.52 -6.59
N VAL A 187 -16.32 -6.14 -6.56
CA VAL A 187 -16.72 -4.74 -6.40
C VAL A 187 -16.34 -4.22 -5.01
N GLY A 188 -16.60 -5.00 -3.95
CA GLY A 188 -16.22 -4.66 -2.58
C GLY A 188 -14.72 -4.45 -2.43
N GLU A 189 -13.91 -5.38 -2.95
CA GLU A 189 -12.45 -5.32 -2.94
C GLU A 189 -11.93 -4.07 -3.69
N TYR A 190 -12.55 -3.74 -4.83
CA TYR A 190 -12.23 -2.52 -5.57
C TYR A 190 -12.56 -1.24 -4.77
N LEU A 191 -13.71 -1.21 -4.07
CA LEU A 191 -14.09 -0.07 -3.24
C LEU A 191 -13.17 0.07 -2.02
N GLU A 192 -12.80 -1.04 -1.39
CA GLU A 192 -11.83 -1.08 -0.29
C GLU A 192 -10.48 -0.51 -0.73
N GLU A 193 -9.93 -1.00 -1.85
CA GLU A 193 -8.66 -0.53 -2.36
C GLU A 193 -8.71 0.96 -2.72
N ARG A 194 -9.81 1.41 -3.34
CA ARG A 194 -10.02 2.83 -3.65
C ARG A 194 -10.09 3.68 -2.37
N ALA A 195 -10.74 3.20 -1.31
CA ALA A 195 -10.80 3.89 -0.04
C ALA A 195 -9.40 4.02 0.59
N VAL A 196 -8.62 2.92 0.59
CA VAL A 196 -7.24 2.91 1.07
C VAL A 196 -6.34 3.85 0.26
N ASN A 197 -6.41 3.79 -1.08
CA ASN A 197 -5.59 4.63 -1.95
C ASN A 197 -5.95 6.12 -1.82
N ARG A 198 -7.22 6.46 -1.57
CA ARG A 198 -7.62 7.84 -1.27
C ARG A 198 -6.93 8.37 -0.02
N SER A 199 -6.86 7.56 1.04
CA SER A 199 -6.11 7.92 2.27
C SER A 199 -4.61 8.08 2.00
N ARG A 200 -4.02 7.26 1.11
CA ARG A 200 -2.61 7.40 0.71
C ARG A 200 -2.31 8.73 0.03
N HIS A 201 -3.16 9.16 -0.89
CA HIS A 201 -2.94 10.41 -1.62
C HIS A 201 -2.93 11.64 -0.71
N SER A 202 -3.74 11.65 0.35
CA SER A 202 -3.72 12.72 1.35
C SER A 202 -2.40 12.79 2.11
N ILE A 203 -1.76 11.66 2.40
CA ILE A 203 -0.44 11.61 3.03
C ILE A 203 0.67 11.99 2.04
N GLN A 204 0.58 11.55 0.78
CA GLN A 204 1.53 11.93 -0.27
C GLN A 204 1.47 13.43 -0.62
N ALA A 205 0.30 14.06 -0.54
CA ALA A 205 0.20 15.52 -0.69
C ALA A 205 1.03 16.27 0.37
N LEU A 206 1.17 15.69 1.58
CA LEU A 206 2.07 16.18 2.63
C LEU A 206 3.55 15.83 2.37
N LEU A 207 3.87 14.96 1.40
CA LEU A 207 5.27 14.65 1.02
C LEU A 207 5.80 15.62 -0.06
N ASN A 208 4.94 16.45 -0.68
CA ASN A 208 5.34 17.46 -1.66
C ASN A 208 6.12 18.66 -1.06
N PHE A 209 6.41 18.62 0.25
CA PHE A 209 7.26 19.61 0.92
C PHE A 209 8.76 19.38 0.70
N ARG A 210 9.18 18.21 0.17
CA ARG A 210 10.60 17.93 -0.08
C ARG A 210 11.17 18.93 -1.12
N PRO A 211 12.26 19.64 -0.79
CA PRO A 211 13.00 20.44 -1.76
C PRO A 211 13.67 19.52 -2.79
N GLU A 212 13.56 19.85 -4.08
CA GLU A 212 14.11 19.02 -5.16
C GLU A 212 15.60 19.27 -5.42
N TYR A 213 16.11 20.45 -5.05
CA TYR A 213 17.50 20.84 -5.25
C TYR A 213 17.94 21.87 -4.21
N ALA A 214 19.25 21.99 -4.02
CA ALA A 214 19.88 23.07 -3.29
C ALA A 214 20.84 23.83 -4.22
N ASN A 215 20.84 25.17 -4.18
CA ASN A 215 21.81 25.97 -4.90
C ASN A 215 23.06 26.17 -4.02
N LEU A 216 24.00 25.23 -4.08
CA LEU A 216 25.24 25.29 -3.31
C LEU A 216 26.17 26.36 -3.90
N ILE A 217 26.68 27.25 -3.04
CA ILE A 217 27.71 28.23 -3.40
C ILE A 217 29.06 27.53 -3.28
N HIS A 218 29.69 27.23 -4.41
CA HIS A 218 31.01 26.64 -4.47
C HIS A 218 31.97 27.63 -5.11
N GLN A 219 32.91 28.15 -4.32
CA GLN A 219 33.84 29.22 -4.72
C GLN A 219 33.11 30.49 -5.17
N LEU A 220 33.02 30.75 -6.47
CA LEU A 220 32.36 31.91 -7.07
C LEU A 220 31.08 31.53 -7.84
N ASP A 221 30.81 30.23 -8.02
CA ASP A 221 29.70 29.73 -8.80
C ASP A 221 28.60 29.13 -7.92
N VAL A 222 27.39 29.13 -8.46
CA VAL A 222 26.20 28.57 -7.83
C VAL A 222 25.80 27.31 -8.60
N ILE A 223 26.03 26.15 -7.99
CA ILE A 223 25.72 24.84 -8.59
C ILE A 223 24.45 24.26 -7.96
N LYS A 224 23.60 23.66 -8.80
CA LYS A 224 22.43 22.90 -8.32
C LYS A 224 22.86 21.49 -7.97
N VAL A 225 22.67 21.10 -6.72
CA VAL A 225 22.99 19.78 -6.17
C VAL A 225 21.78 19.18 -5.46
N ASP A 226 21.81 17.89 -5.19
CA ASP A 226 20.81 17.27 -4.32
C ASP A 226 20.98 17.81 -2.88
N PRO A 227 19.88 18.12 -2.15
CA PRO A 227 19.97 18.53 -0.74
C PRO A 227 20.75 17.55 0.15
N GLU A 228 20.83 16.26 -0.20
CA GLU A 228 21.60 15.25 0.54
C GLU A 228 23.13 15.41 0.38
N GLU A 229 23.59 16.02 -0.71
CA GLU A 229 25.02 16.21 -0.98
C GLU A 229 25.60 17.41 -0.22
N VAL A 230 24.74 18.27 0.32
CA VAL A 230 25.14 19.48 1.03
C VAL A 230 25.51 19.16 2.48
N GLN A 231 26.71 19.59 2.87
CA GLN A 231 27.26 19.37 4.20
C GLN A 231 27.02 20.55 5.15
N VAL A 232 27.05 20.27 6.45
CA VAL A 232 26.97 21.30 7.49
C VAL A 232 28.12 22.31 7.32
N GLY A 233 27.80 23.59 7.45
CA GLY A 233 28.75 24.69 7.27
C GLY A 233 28.85 25.23 5.84
N GLN A 234 28.35 24.51 4.84
CA GLN A 234 28.30 25.00 3.46
C GLN A 234 27.26 26.11 3.29
N GLN A 235 27.45 26.98 2.29
CA GLN A 235 26.55 28.08 2.00
C GLN A 235 25.63 27.75 0.83
N VAL A 236 24.34 28.01 1.01
CA VAL A 236 23.30 27.76 0.00
C VAL A 236 22.59 29.07 -0.32
N LEU A 237 22.37 29.31 -1.60
CA LEU A 237 21.61 30.44 -2.12
C LEU A 237 20.13 30.05 -2.24
N VAL A 238 19.22 30.88 -1.72
CA VAL A 238 17.78 30.69 -1.87
C VAL A 238 17.21 31.94 -2.54
N ARG A 239 16.66 31.76 -3.75
CA ARG A 239 16.05 32.84 -4.52
C ARG A 239 14.59 33.07 -4.11
N PRO A 240 13.99 34.23 -4.43
CA PRO A 240 12.57 34.45 -4.25
C PRO A 240 11.75 33.40 -5.01
N GLY A 241 10.71 32.86 -4.37
CA GLY A 241 9.88 31.76 -4.86
C GLY A 241 10.44 30.35 -4.61
N GLU A 242 11.71 30.21 -4.22
CA GLU A 242 12.30 28.89 -3.94
C GLU A 242 11.98 28.41 -2.52
N LYS A 243 11.83 27.09 -2.37
CA LYS A 243 11.76 26.41 -1.06
C LYS A 243 13.15 26.37 -0.44
N VAL A 244 13.22 26.57 0.86
CA VAL A 244 14.45 26.40 1.64
C VAL A 244 14.82 24.92 1.67
N PRO A 245 16.03 24.54 1.18
CA PRO A 245 16.38 23.14 1.03
C PRO A 245 16.75 22.44 2.35
N LEU A 246 17.38 23.17 3.28
CA LEU A 246 17.97 22.63 4.51
C LEU A 246 17.80 23.61 5.68
N ASP A 247 17.87 23.09 6.90
CA ASP A 247 17.90 23.91 8.11
C ASP A 247 19.21 24.69 8.18
N GLY A 248 19.12 26.01 8.39
CA GLY A 248 20.29 26.88 8.34
C GLY A 248 20.11 28.19 9.09
N GLU A 249 21.17 29.00 9.04
CA GLU A 249 21.20 30.36 9.56
C GLU A 249 21.56 31.33 8.44
N ILE A 250 20.85 32.47 8.36
CA ILE A 250 21.08 33.46 7.30
C ILE A 250 22.40 34.17 7.56
N VAL A 251 23.30 34.12 6.57
CA VAL A 251 24.60 34.82 6.61
C VAL A 251 24.61 36.08 5.76
N LYS A 252 23.70 36.20 4.77
CA LYS A 252 23.58 37.40 3.92
C LYS A 252 22.17 37.57 3.39
N GLY A 253 21.72 38.82 3.32
CA GLY A 253 20.41 39.20 2.79
C GLY A 253 19.33 39.34 3.87
N GLY A 254 18.14 39.72 3.43
CA GLY A 254 16.94 39.81 4.25
C GLY A 254 15.71 39.64 3.37
N SER A 255 14.71 38.92 3.87
CA SER A 255 13.52 38.56 3.09
C SER A 255 12.33 38.30 4.02
N PHE A 256 11.17 38.06 3.42
CA PHE A 256 10.04 37.44 4.09
C PHE A 256 9.97 35.96 3.70
N VAL A 257 9.72 35.09 4.67
CA VAL A 257 9.58 33.66 4.47
C VAL A 257 8.18 33.23 4.86
N ASP A 258 7.54 32.47 3.99
CA ASP A 258 6.28 31.82 4.29
C ASP A 258 6.55 30.54 5.10
N THR A 259 5.93 30.48 6.28
CA THR A 259 6.04 29.36 7.23
C THR A 259 4.81 28.44 7.20
N SER A 260 3.84 28.71 6.33
CA SER A 260 2.57 27.97 6.23
C SER A 260 2.76 26.46 6.12
N ALA A 261 3.79 26.01 5.40
CA ALA A 261 4.13 24.60 5.23
C ALA A 261 4.51 23.88 6.54
N LEU A 262 5.03 24.59 7.54
CA LEU A 262 5.49 24.02 8.81
C LEU A 262 4.57 24.34 9.98
N THR A 263 4.11 25.60 10.07
CA THR A 263 3.33 26.09 11.22
C THR A 263 1.84 26.21 10.92
N GLY A 264 1.45 26.19 9.64
CA GLY A 264 0.07 26.47 9.22
C GLY A 264 -0.33 27.94 9.32
N GLU A 265 0.58 28.83 9.72
CA GLU A 265 0.34 30.27 9.81
C GLU A 265 0.59 30.93 8.46
N SER A 266 -0.39 31.68 7.94
CA SER A 266 -0.32 32.31 6.61
C SER A 266 0.42 33.65 6.58
N VAL A 267 0.88 34.17 7.72
CA VAL A 267 1.55 35.48 7.80
C VAL A 267 3.05 35.30 7.56
N PRO A 268 3.63 35.87 6.48
CA PRO A 268 5.06 35.75 6.21
C PRO A 268 5.91 36.34 7.33
N ARG A 269 6.88 35.57 7.80
CA ARG A 269 7.83 35.99 8.84
C ARG A 269 8.99 36.75 8.22
N LYS A 270 9.31 37.93 8.75
CA LYS A 270 10.52 38.67 8.35
C LYS A 270 11.76 37.99 8.91
N VAL A 271 12.77 37.79 8.06
CA VAL A 271 14.06 37.19 8.43
C VAL A 271 15.24 38.03 7.96
N GLN A 272 16.28 38.09 8.78
CA GLN A 272 17.52 38.83 8.56
C GLN A 272 18.73 37.99 8.96
N VAL A 273 19.93 38.51 8.70
CA VAL A 273 21.20 37.88 9.08
C VAL A 273 21.19 37.52 10.57
N GLY A 274 21.63 36.30 10.88
CA GLY A 274 21.61 35.73 12.23
C GLY A 274 20.32 35.02 12.62
N ASN A 275 19.26 35.08 11.80
CA ASN A 275 18.04 34.31 12.06
C ASN A 275 18.15 32.89 11.51
N THR A 276 17.54 31.95 12.25
CA THR A 276 17.35 30.57 11.82
C THR A 276 16.19 30.45 10.85
N ILE A 277 16.40 29.62 9.83
CA ILE A 277 15.43 29.29 8.78
C ILE A 277 15.41 27.78 8.58
N LEU A 278 14.22 27.21 8.43
CA LEU A 278 14.02 25.77 8.40
C LEU A 278 13.74 25.31 6.97
N ALA A 279 14.09 24.05 6.69
CA ALA A 279 13.73 23.40 5.44
C ALA A 279 12.21 23.49 5.18
N GLY A 280 11.80 23.64 3.92
CA GLY A 280 10.39 23.68 3.52
C GLY A 280 9.71 25.06 3.62
N MET A 281 10.30 26.04 4.31
CA MET A 281 9.84 27.44 4.22
C MET A 281 10.00 27.97 2.79
N ILE A 282 9.11 28.87 2.35
CA ILE A 282 9.20 29.46 1.00
C ILE A 282 9.72 30.89 1.11
N ASN A 283 10.81 31.19 0.41
CA ASN A 283 11.34 32.54 0.34
C ASN A 283 10.48 33.39 -0.60
N THR A 284 10.07 34.60 -0.22
CA THR A 284 9.10 35.38 -1.02
C THR A 284 9.69 36.58 -1.76
N THR A 285 10.59 37.36 -1.15
CA THR A 285 10.98 38.68 -1.71
C THR A 285 12.46 38.81 -2.08
N GLY A 286 13.37 38.63 -1.13
CA GLY A 286 14.81 38.88 -1.29
C GLY A 286 15.62 37.61 -1.49
N VAL A 287 16.80 37.72 -2.10
CA VAL A 287 17.76 36.61 -2.17
C VAL A 287 18.40 36.42 -0.79
N LEU A 288 18.44 35.17 -0.32
CA LEU A 288 19.06 34.80 0.94
C LEU A 288 20.27 33.92 0.69
N THR A 289 21.35 34.16 1.42
CA THR A 289 22.44 33.18 1.58
C THR A 289 22.37 32.65 2.99
N MET A 290 22.31 31.33 3.13
CA MET A 290 22.29 30.66 4.42
C MET A 290 23.45 29.69 4.57
N ARG A 291 23.92 29.52 5.80
CA ARG A 291 24.83 28.47 6.19
C ARG A 291 24.04 27.30 6.72
N VAL A 292 24.29 26.10 6.19
CA VAL A 292 23.63 24.87 6.63
C VAL A 292 24.07 24.51 8.04
N THR A 293 23.10 24.20 8.91
CA THR A 293 23.34 23.85 10.32
C THR A 293 23.13 22.37 10.62
N LYS A 294 22.33 21.67 9.79
CA LYS A 294 22.04 20.24 9.95
C LYS A 294 22.09 19.53 8.59
N VAL A 295 22.44 18.25 8.61
CA VAL A 295 22.34 17.37 7.44
C VAL A 295 20.87 17.14 7.07
N PHE A 296 20.61 16.75 5.82
CA PHE A 296 19.27 16.52 5.30
C PHE A 296 18.44 15.56 6.16
N ALA A 297 19.05 14.45 6.61
CA ALA A 297 18.42 13.43 7.45
C ALA A 297 17.93 13.96 8.82
N GLU A 298 18.52 15.05 9.31
CA GLU A 298 18.16 15.66 10.59
C GLU A 298 17.34 16.96 10.43
N SER A 299 16.98 17.32 9.20
CA SER A 299 16.22 18.52 8.90
C SER A 299 14.82 18.48 9.53
N SER A 300 14.26 19.67 9.78
CA SER A 300 12.94 19.77 10.41
C SER A 300 11.85 19.13 9.56
N VAL A 301 11.93 19.24 8.22
CA VAL A 301 11.02 18.55 7.30
C VAL A 301 11.17 17.04 7.42
N GLN A 302 12.38 16.49 7.42
CA GLN A 302 12.58 15.05 7.52
C GLN A 302 12.00 14.50 8.84
N LYS A 303 12.20 15.20 9.96
CA LYS A 303 11.61 14.82 11.26
C LYS A 303 10.09 14.83 11.23
N ILE A 304 9.47 15.85 10.62
CA ILE A 304 8.00 15.89 10.47
C ILE A 304 7.52 14.73 9.60
N LEU A 305 8.21 14.46 8.48
CA LEU A 305 7.87 13.34 7.60
C LEU A 305 7.98 12.00 8.32
N ASP A 306 9.06 11.78 9.05
CA ASP A 306 9.25 10.57 9.84
C ASP A 306 8.16 10.43 10.91
N LEU A 307 7.80 11.53 11.60
CA LEU A 307 6.72 11.51 12.60
C LEU A 307 5.36 11.19 11.99
N VAL A 308 5.01 11.81 10.86
CA VAL A 308 3.73 11.56 10.15
C VAL A 308 3.68 10.13 9.62
N GLU A 309 4.77 9.65 9.02
CA GLU A 309 4.85 8.30 8.48
C GLU A 309 4.77 7.25 9.59
N ASN A 310 5.48 7.46 10.70
CA ASN A 310 5.42 6.57 11.86
C ASN A 310 4.05 6.62 12.56
N ALA A 311 3.39 7.78 12.64
CA ALA A 311 2.06 7.89 13.21
C ALA A 311 1.00 7.10 12.43
N SER A 312 1.14 7.02 11.10
CA SER A 312 0.24 6.24 10.23
C SER A 312 0.35 4.71 10.41
N THR A 313 1.36 4.23 11.14
CA THR A 313 1.55 2.78 11.38
C THR A 313 0.62 2.20 12.45
N HIS A 314 -0.13 3.04 13.17
CA HIS A 314 -1.14 2.57 14.11
C HIS A 314 -2.36 2.01 13.36
N LYS A 315 -2.41 0.67 13.29
CA LYS A 315 -3.48 -0.09 12.63
C LYS A 315 -4.87 0.33 13.12
N ALA A 316 -5.79 0.50 12.16
CA ALA A 316 -7.20 0.63 12.45
C ALA A 316 -7.71 -0.64 13.15
N THR A 317 -8.22 -0.48 14.37
CA THR A 317 -8.77 -1.54 15.22
C THR A 317 -9.87 -2.36 14.56
N THR A 318 -10.56 -1.81 13.57
CA THR A 318 -11.69 -2.42 12.85
C THR A 318 -11.29 -3.61 11.98
N GLU A 319 -10.08 -3.63 11.40
CA GLU A 319 -9.69 -4.67 10.43
C GLU A 319 -9.36 -6.02 11.11
N LYS A 320 -8.83 -5.97 12.34
CA LYS A 320 -8.66 -7.18 13.16
C LYS A 320 -9.99 -7.92 13.38
N PHE A 321 -11.13 -7.23 13.32
CA PHE A 321 -12.43 -7.83 13.56
C PHE A 321 -12.86 -8.78 12.43
N ILE A 322 -12.80 -8.36 11.16
CA ILE A 322 -13.27 -9.20 10.03
C ILE A 322 -12.43 -10.47 9.89
N THR A 323 -11.11 -10.36 9.97
CA THR A 323 -10.22 -11.54 9.90
C THR A 323 -10.41 -12.46 11.11
N THR A 324 -10.59 -11.91 12.31
CA THR A 324 -10.87 -12.72 13.50
C THR A 324 -12.23 -13.38 13.40
N PHE A 325 -13.25 -12.66 12.90
CA PHE A 325 -14.57 -13.18 12.64
C PHE A 325 -14.53 -14.34 11.64
N ALA A 326 -13.86 -14.17 10.50
CA ALA A 326 -13.70 -15.20 9.48
C ALA A 326 -13.02 -16.47 10.03
N ARG A 327 -12.01 -16.31 10.90
CA ARG A 327 -11.30 -17.44 11.54
C ARG A 327 -12.21 -18.32 12.40
N TYR A 328 -13.24 -17.75 13.03
CA TYR A 328 -14.20 -18.52 13.83
C TYR A 328 -15.44 -18.94 13.03
N TYR A 329 -15.94 -18.04 12.17
CA TYR A 329 -17.14 -18.27 11.37
C TYR A 329 -16.93 -19.36 10.31
N THR A 330 -15.80 -19.34 9.60
CA THR A 330 -15.50 -20.32 8.53
C THR A 330 -15.52 -21.77 9.02
N PRO A 331 -14.77 -22.16 10.08
CA PRO A 331 -14.84 -23.54 10.57
C PRO A 331 -16.22 -23.89 11.13
N ALA A 332 -16.93 -22.97 11.78
CA ALA A 332 -18.29 -23.22 12.26
C ALA A 332 -19.26 -23.57 11.12
N VAL A 333 -19.21 -22.82 10.00
CA VAL A 333 -20.02 -23.09 8.81
C VAL A 333 -19.62 -24.40 8.14
N VAL A 334 -18.32 -24.68 7.98
CA VAL A 334 -17.84 -25.94 7.39
C VAL A 334 -18.29 -27.15 8.21
N VAL A 335 -18.25 -27.05 9.55
CA VAL A 335 -18.76 -28.09 10.44
C VAL A 335 -20.29 -28.23 10.31
N ALA A 336 -21.03 -27.12 10.25
CA ALA A 336 -22.48 -27.17 10.06
C ALA A 336 -22.89 -27.81 8.71
N VAL A 337 -22.20 -27.46 7.63
CA VAL A 337 -22.45 -28.05 6.30
C VAL A 337 -22.06 -29.52 6.27
N SER A 338 -20.88 -29.89 6.78
CA SER A 338 -20.43 -31.29 6.79
C SER A 338 -21.32 -32.18 7.66
N THR A 339 -21.80 -31.70 8.80
CA THR A 339 -22.78 -32.42 9.64
C THR A 339 -24.13 -32.58 8.95
N PHE A 340 -24.61 -31.54 8.26
CA PHE A 340 -25.84 -31.63 7.45
C PHE A 340 -25.73 -32.64 6.31
N VAL A 341 -24.64 -32.58 5.55
CA VAL A 341 -24.35 -33.53 4.45
C VAL A 341 -24.27 -34.95 4.97
N ARG A 342 -23.55 -35.17 6.08
CA ARG A 342 -23.45 -36.48 6.74
C ARG A 342 -24.81 -37.02 7.16
N ARG A 343 -25.67 -36.17 7.74
CA ARG A 343 -27.04 -36.55 8.15
C ARG A 343 -27.91 -36.95 6.95
N LYS A 344 -27.80 -36.23 5.84
CA LYS A 344 -28.56 -36.52 4.61
C LYS A 344 -28.09 -37.80 3.92
N LEU A 345 -26.78 -38.05 3.90
CA LEU A 345 -26.20 -39.31 3.41
C LEU A 345 -26.60 -40.51 4.28
N SER A 346 -26.59 -40.37 5.62
CA SER A 346 -27.04 -41.44 6.52
C SER A 346 -28.54 -41.71 6.44
N GLY A 347 -29.35 -40.70 6.12
CA GLY A 347 -30.79 -40.85 5.89
C GLY A 347 -31.17 -41.39 4.51
N LEU A 348 -30.22 -41.49 3.57
CA LEU A 348 -30.39 -42.16 2.28
C LEU A 348 -29.96 -43.63 2.30
N ALA A 349 -29.28 -44.07 3.37
CA ALA A 349 -28.74 -45.42 3.55
C ALA A 349 -29.64 -46.33 4.42
N ILE A 350 -30.85 -45.86 4.75
CA ILE A 350 -31.95 -46.58 5.41
C ILE A 350 -33.15 -46.45 4.47
#